data_AF-A0A1Q8S146-F1
#
_entry.id   AF-A0A1Q8S146-F1
#
_cell.length_a   1.000
_cell.length_b   1.000
_cell.length_c   1.000
_cell.angle_alpha   90.00
_cell.angle_beta   90.00
_cell.angle_gamma   90.00
#
_symmetry.space_group_name_H-M   'P 1'
#
loop_
_entity.id
_entity.type
_entity.pdbx_description
1 polymer ?
#
loop_
_entity_poly.entity_id
_entity_poly.type
_entity_poly.pdbx_seq_one_letter_code
_entity_poly.pdbx_strand_id
1 'polypeptide(L)'
;MELGSDIIYDIVHPTAAFSEAVRRGIHRDNGGGTRQPSLSPTWERSQLNPKNRVDSLDPLPNPLWRIDGCTGLGTQFYLLPLFLGSIPPMRIDVFVPEQSTQPQEIRQLLDLDVAFHTKDRARVQKLNITKHVLRALQIWTRQQHKPEALFASVPFGSRIVFRNLSLDVRAIHIDIAPTYYLERQLLSASALTNFWGPSVKLPKCIDISKVHVVEQIHDSVCLVRIGQTLWILKTLTSYTKYLYHELKLLLLARPHPSIMSRPVHLVTKRCSFGSKVAVLGFTLEYHHYGTLRDVVPLLRLHNKLLFHEQLKWSVQVTAGLLHHRETSGTFYPDLRLDNIVLSKHRDAILVDFEQRGVWCEFASPEINAFEYVRLLATDEDMPEEVKDRYAAVLRRMCPDFEFLQSGEEYTNPTEGYNICWICLSPREQEASEVYMLGRVLWCIFEGASAPQPGAVWQSYRRETDVQFPDYLRTPPNLQSLIDRCTLGRRNTLNSRVGREGDKLVFKDAGDMTGSRDIRDAAAAWWKSEISWAEDFLALRENLKSAGNWNDNHFDRPTLSAVLGELMEMQNEL
;
A
#
# COMPACT_ATOMS: atom_id res chain seq x y z
N MET A 1 -21.67 -8.91 0.00
CA MET A 1 -21.65 -7.71 -0.89
C MET A 1 -20.51 -7.88 -1.89
N GLU A 2 -20.72 -7.61 -3.18
CA GLU A 2 -19.67 -7.69 -4.24
C GLU A 2 -18.64 -6.59 -4.06
N LEU A 3 -17.37 -6.83 -4.43
CA LEU A 3 -16.28 -5.88 -4.20
C LEU A 3 -16.28 -4.72 -5.21
N GLY A 4 -16.21 -3.47 -4.74
CA GLY A 4 -16.16 -2.27 -5.56
C GLY A 4 -15.34 -1.16 -4.90
N SER A 5 -14.98 -0.11 -5.65
CA SER A 5 -14.23 1.05 -5.13
C SER A 5 -14.98 1.76 -3.99
N ASP A 6 -16.31 1.78 -4.05
CA ASP A 6 -17.23 2.33 -3.05
C ASP A 6 -17.06 1.70 -1.67
N ILE A 7 -16.65 0.42 -1.59
CA ILE A 7 -16.44 -0.29 -0.32
C ILE A 7 -15.38 0.38 0.56
N ILE A 8 -14.36 1.00 -0.04
CA ILE A 8 -13.33 1.66 0.75
C ILE A 8 -13.97 2.76 1.60
N TYR A 9 -14.81 3.59 0.99
CA TYR A 9 -15.49 4.70 1.64
C TYR A 9 -16.67 4.26 2.50
N ASP A 10 -17.44 3.28 2.05
CA ASP A 10 -18.69 2.85 2.68
C ASP A 10 -18.50 1.83 3.81
N ILE A 11 -17.34 1.18 3.88
CA ILE A 11 -17.10 0.06 4.82
C ILE A 11 -15.73 0.18 5.48
N VAL A 12 -14.66 0.37 4.72
CA VAL A 12 -13.28 0.23 5.24
C VAL A 12 -12.76 1.49 5.93
N HIS A 13 -13.26 2.67 5.59
CA HIS A 13 -12.81 3.95 6.15
C HIS A 13 -13.81 4.52 7.15
N PRO A 14 -13.38 5.40 8.08
CA PRO A 14 -14.25 6.09 9.03
C PRO A 14 -15.35 6.93 8.36
N THR A 15 -15.19 7.31 7.09
CA THR A 15 -16.21 7.92 6.26
C THR A 15 -17.52 7.13 6.23
N ALA A 16 -17.46 5.81 6.42
CA ALA A 16 -18.61 4.92 6.49
C ALA A 16 -19.61 5.31 7.59
N ALA A 17 -19.15 5.94 8.69
CA ALA A 17 -20.01 6.46 9.76
C ALA A 17 -21.02 7.52 9.25
N PHE A 18 -20.71 8.16 8.12
CA PHE A 18 -21.47 9.25 7.52
C PHE A 18 -22.09 8.90 6.16
N SER A 19 -21.97 7.66 5.69
CA SER A 19 -22.41 7.25 4.34
C SER A 19 -23.91 7.50 4.08
N GLU A 20 -24.78 7.40 5.09
CA GLU A 20 -26.20 7.80 4.96
C GLU A 20 -26.40 9.29 4.69
N ALA A 21 -25.64 10.18 5.33
CA ALA A 21 -25.75 11.62 5.13
C ALA A 21 -25.24 12.01 3.73
N VAL A 22 -24.15 11.39 3.28
CA VAL A 22 -23.60 11.55 1.92
C VAL A 22 -24.60 11.06 0.87
N ARG A 23 -25.23 9.89 1.07
CA ARG A 23 -26.26 9.36 0.16
C ARG A 23 -27.52 10.24 0.12
N ARG A 24 -27.96 10.79 1.27
CA ARG A 24 -29.12 11.72 1.31
C ARG A 24 -28.83 13.06 0.62
N GLY A 25 -27.57 13.49 0.55
CA GLY A 25 -27.13 14.65 -0.24
C GLY A 25 -27.14 14.41 -1.76
N ILE A 26 -26.84 13.17 -2.18
CA ILE A 26 -26.81 12.75 -3.60
C ILE A 26 -28.23 12.39 -4.12
N HIS A 27 -29.15 11.99 -3.25
CA HIS A 27 -30.53 11.58 -3.60
C HIS A 27 -31.51 12.74 -3.90
N ARG A 28 -31.07 13.76 -4.67
CA ARG A 28 -32.01 14.60 -5.44
C ARG A 28 -32.20 14.20 -6.89
N ASP A 29 -31.39 13.29 -7.43
CA ASP A 29 -31.62 12.69 -8.76
C ASP A 29 -31.13 11.24 -8.78
N ASN A 30 -32.03 10.28 -8.63
CA ASN A 30 -32.05 9.04 -9.43
C ASN A 30 -33.25 8.16 -9.04
N GLY A 31 -34.08 7.88 -10.05
CA GLY A 31 -35.30 7.10 -9.95
C GLY A 31 -35.05 5.64 -9.57
N GLY A 32 -35.89 5.12 -8.68
CA GLY A 32 -35.86 3.74 -8.22
C GLY A 32 -36.18 2.74 -9.34
N GLY A 33 -35.18 1.97 -9.76
CA GLY A 33 -35.35 0.78 -10.57
C GLY A 33 -35.79 -0.41 -9.72
N THR A 34 -37.01 -0.87 -9.94
CA THR A 34 -37.60 -2.06 -9.31
C THR A 34 -36.89 -3.33 -9.81
N ARG A 35 -36.38 -4.16 -8.91
CA ARG A 35 -35.83 -5.50 -9.22
C ARG A 35 -36.96 -6.42 -9.72
N GLN A 36 -36.91 -6.86 -10.97
CA GLN A 36 -37.74 -7.95 -11.49
C GLN A 36 -37.06 -9.33 -11.28
N PRO A 37 -37.84 -10.42 -11.17
CA PRO A 37 -37.30 -11.77 -10.97
C PRO A 37 -36.57 -12.27 -12.22
N SER A 38 -35.52 -13.06 -12.01
CA SER A 38 -34.67 -13.67 -13.05
C SER A 38 -35.44 -14.63 -13.96
N LEU A 39 -35.80 -14.16 -15.15
CA LEU A 39 -36.11 -15.00 -16.30
C LEU A 39 -34.79 -15.51 -16.91
N SER A 40 -34.77 -16.77 -17.37
CA SER A 40 -33.67 -17.35 -18.14
C SER A 40 -33.21 -16.37 -19.23
N PRO A 41 -31.88 -16.16 -19.42
CA PRO A 41 -31.39 -15.14 -20.34
C PRO A 41 -31.90 -15.43 -21.75
N THR A 42 -32.58 -14.45 -22.36
CA THR A 42 -32.99 -14.54 -23.77
C THR A 42 -31.75 -14.75 -24.64
N TRP A 43 -31.91 -15.31 -25.84
CA TRP A 43 -30.78 -15.54 -26.75
C TRP A 43 -29.96 -14.26 -26.98
N GLU A 44 -30.58 -13.09 -26.97
CA GLU A 44 -29.92 -11.79 -27.12
C GLU A 44 -29.00 -11.42 -25.95
N ARG A 45 -29.23 -11.97 -24.76
CA ARG A 45 -28.42 -11.76 -23.54
C ARG A 45 -27.58 -12.98 -23.17
N SER A 46 -27.74 -14.09 -23.88
CA SER A 46 -27.01 -15.33 -23.65
C SER A 46 -25.52 -15.17 -23.95
N GLN A 47 -24.66 -15.78 -23.12
CA GLN A 47 -23.22 -15.92 -23.35
C GLN A 47 -22.88 -16.87 -24.51
N LEU A 48 -23.86 -17.68 -24.94
CA LEU A 48 -23.75 -18.49 -26.15
C LEU A 48 -23.97 -17.68 -27.43
N ASN A 49 -24.50 -16.46 -27.32
CA ASN A 49 -24.61 -15.55 -28.44
C ASN A 49 -23.21 -14.99 -28.76
N PRO A 50 -22.68 -15.18 -29.97
CA PRO A 50 -21.35 -14.73 -30.35
C PRO A 50 -21.10 -13.24 -30.05
N LYS A 51 -22.14 -12.39 -30.11
CA LYS A 51 -22.02 -10.95 -29.84
C LYS A 51 -21.73 -10.61 -28.36
N ASN A 52 -22.04 -11.52 -27.44
CA ASN A 52 -21.87 -11.32 -25.99
C ASN A 52 -20.72 -12.17 -25.43
N ARG A 53 -20.01 -12.91 -26.28
CA ARG A 53 -18.98 -13.85 -25.87
C ARG A 53 -17.63 -13.15 -25.83
N VAL A 54 -16.81 -13.47 -24.82
CA VAL A 54 -15.39 -13.12 -24.87
C VAL A 54 -14.70 -14.02 -25.90
N ASP A 55 -14.13 -13.42 -26.94
CA ASP A 55 -13.51 -14.13 -28.07
C ASP A 55 -12.53 -15.23 -27.61
N SER A 56 -11.64 -14.90 -26.66
CA SER A 56 -10.77 -15.86 -26.01
C SER A 56 -10.22 -15.27 -24.70
N LEU A 57 -10.01 -16.16 -23.72
CA LEU A 57 -9.29 -15.90 -22.47
C LEU A 57 -8.08 -16.83 -22.33
N ASP A 58 -7.60 -17.39 -23.45
CA ASP A 58 -6.37 -18.17 -23.46
C ASP A 58 -5.16 -17.24 -23.40
N PRO A 59 -4.01 -17.70 -22.87
CA PRO A 59 -2.76 -16.97 -22.99
C PRO A 59 -2.41 -16.67 -24.46
N LEU A 60 -1.89 -15.46 -24.72
CA LEU A 60 -1.37 -15.12 -26.05
C LEU A 60 -0.07 -15.91 -26.30
N PRO A 61 0.10 -16.55 -27.46
CA PRO A 61 1.30 -17.35 -27.76
C PRO A 61 2.55 -16.47 -27.91
N ASN A 62 2.41 -15.28 -28.50
CA ASN A 62 3.49 -14.31 -28.71
C ASN A 62 3.03 -12.92 -28.24
N PRO A 63 2.98 -12.67 -26.92
CA PRO A 63 2.47 -11.42 -26.39
C PRO A 63 3.45 -10.28 -26.67
N LEU A 64 2.95 -9.15 -27.18
CA LEU A 64 3.72 -7.90 -27.28
C LEU A 64 3.88 -7.19 -25.92
N TRP A 65 3.10 -7.59 -24.93
CA TRP A 65 3.03 -6.93 -23.64
C TRP A 65 3.01 -7.95 -22.50
N ARG A 66 3.44 -7.52 -21.32
CA ARG A 66 3.35 -8.29 -20.08
C ARG A 66 2.77 -7.44 -18.97
N ILE A 67 1.92 -8.02 -18.15
CA ILE A 67 1.45 -7.40 -16.92
C ILE A 67 2.16 -8.06 -15.75
N ASP A 68 2.78 -7.26 -14.88
CA ASP A 68 3.56 -7.75 -13.74
C ASP A 68 2.86 -7.59 -12.39
N GLY A 69 1.75 -6.86 -12.33
CA GLY A 69 0.99 -6.68 -11.10
C GLY A 69 -0.14 -5.68 -11.29
N CYS A 70 -0.84 -5.38 -10.20
CA CYS A 70 -1.98 -4.49 -10.20
C CYS A 70 -2.05 -3.67 -8.91
N THR A 71 -2.52 -2.43 -9.02
CA THR A 71 -2.83 -1.50 -7.91
C THR A 71 -4.09 -0.71 -8.23
N GLY A 72 -4.37 0.35 -7.47
CA GLY A 72 -5.57 1.18 -7.65
C GLY A 72 -6.84 0.34 -7.51
N LEU A 73 -6.83 -0.59 -6.53
CA LEU A 73 -7.95 -1.49 -6.29
C LEU A 73 -8.40 -2.27 -7.53
N GLY A 74 -7.48 -2.72 -8.39
CA GLY A 74 -7.84 -3.51 -9.58
C GLY A 74 -7.95 -2.71 -10.88
N THR A 75 -7.74 -1.38 -10.83
CA THR A 75 -7.92 -0.49 -11.99
C THR A 75 -6.62 -0.08 -12.68
N GLN A 76 -5.47 -0.24 -12.02
CA GLN A 76 -4.15 0.08 -12.59
C GLN A 76 -3.30 -1.19 -12.73
N PHE A 77 -2.78 -1.47 -13.92
CA PHE A 77 -1.94 -2.63 -14.21
C PHE A 77 -0.53 -2.22 -14.66
N TYR A 78 0.48 -2.86 -14.09
CA TYR A 78 1.89 -2.60 -14.42
C TYR A 78 2.25 -3.24 -15.75
N LEU A 79 2.45 -2.43 -16.79
CA LEU A 79 2.61 -2.90 -18.16
C LEU A 79 4.07 -2.82 -18.61
N LEU A 80 4.56 -3.88 -19.27
CA LEU A 80 5.88 -3.92 -19.89
C LEU A 80 5.81 -4.29 -21.38
N PRO A 81 6.47 -3.52 -22.27
CA PRO A 81 6.52 -3.78 -23.72
C PRO A 81 7.56 -4.84 -24.06
N LEU A 82 7.12 -6.05 -24.41
CA LEU A 82 8.01 -7.15 -24.77
C LEU A 82 8.63 -7.00 -26.17
N PHE A 83 8.10 -6.11 -27.00
CA PHE A 83 8.67 -5.79 -28.32
C PHE A 83 9.88 -4.84 -28.25
N LEU A 84 10.17 -4.26 -27.09
CA LEU A 84 11.42 -3.53 -26.89
C LEU A 84 12.50 -4.53 -26.46
N GLY A 85 13.62 -4.57 -27.20
CA GLY A 85 14.77 -5.39 -26.80
C GLY A 85 15.36 -4.96 -25.45
N SER A 86 15.29 -3.67 -25.14
CA SER A 86 15.68 -3.07 -23.86
C SER A 86 14.57 -2.17 -23.36
N ILE A 87 13.98 -2.50 -22.20
CA ILE A 87 12.80 -1.80 -21.67
C ILE A 87 13.23 -0.71 -20.68
N PRO A 88 13.19 0.59 -21.02
CA PRO A 88 13.44 1.65 -20.04
C PRO A 88 12.31 1.68 -18.99
N PRO A 89 12.60 2.04 -17.72
CA PRO A 89 11.59 2.17 -16.66
C PRO A 89 10.74 3.43 -16.84
N MET A 90 9.98 3.53 -17.93
CA MET A 90 9.14 4.69 -18.25
C MET A 90 7.83 4.75 -17.43
N ARG A 91 7.48 3.66 -16.73
CA ARG A 91 6.26 3.53 -15.92
C ARG A 91 4.98 3.90 -16.70
N ILE A 92 4.85 3.32 -17.90
CA ILE A 92 3.64 3.48 -18.71
C ILE A 92 2.65 2.38 -18.33
N ASP A 93 1.81 2.67 -17.33
CA ASP A 93 0.84 1.73 -16.77
C ASP A 93 -0.51 1.81 -17.50
N VAL A 94 -1.31 0.73 -17.40
CA VAL A 94 -2.66 0.65 -17.97
C VAL A 94 -3.68 0.99 -16.92
N PHE A 95 -4.66 1.81 -17.28
CA PHE A 95 -5.79 2.19 -16.44
C PHE A 95 -7.08 1.71 -17.10
N VAL A 96 -7.88 0.95 -16.35
CA VAL A 96 -9.20 0.47 -16.76
C VAL A 96 -10.31 1.16 -15.96
N PRO A 97 -11.54 1.25 -16.49
CA PRO A 97 -12.69 1.74 -15.76
C PRO A 97 -12.93 1.00 -14.44
N GLU A 98 -13.43 1.72 -13.43
CA GLU A 98 -13.73 1.16 -12.10
C GLU A 98 -14.78 0.07 -12.15
N GLN A 99 -14.61 -0.96 -11.33
CA GLN A 99 -15.49 -2.13 -11.27
C GLN A 99 -16.94 -1.78 -10.96
N SER A 100 -17.14 -0.81 -10.06
CA SER A 100 -18.46 -0.32 -9.63
C SER A 100 -19.29 0.27 -10.78
N THR A 101 -18.62 0.77 -11.83
CA THR A 101 -19.26 1.36 -13.02
C THR A 101 -19.60 0.33 -14.11
N GLN A 102 -19.17 -0.93 -13.94
CA GLN A 102 -19.33 -1.97 -14.95
C GLN A 102 -20.56 -2.84 -14.72
N PRO A 103 -21.23 -3.33 -15.80
CA PRO A 103 -22.27 -4.35 -15.69
C PRO A 103 -21.77 -5.61 -14.99
N GLN A 104 -22.67 -6.28 -14.25
CA GLN A 104 -22.36 -7.47 -13.46
C GLN A 104 -21.71 -8.58 -14.31
N GLU A 105 -22.17 -8.75 -15.55
CA GLU A 105 -21.65 -9.75 -16.47
C GLU A 105 -20.18 -9.50 -16.82
N ILE A 106 -19.79 -8.24 -17.07
CA ILE A 106 -18.39 -7.88 -17.35
C ILE A 106 -17.53 -8.13 -16.13
N ARG A 107 -18.01 -7.74 -14.94
CA ARG A 107 -17.30 -7.93 -13.67
C ARG A 107 -16.96 -9.40 -13.41
N GLN A 108 -17.96 -10.26 -13.57
CA GLN A 108 -17.82 -11.70 -13.34
C GLN A 108 -16.93 -12.37 -14.39
N LEU A 109 -17.13 -12.09 -15.68
CA LEU A 109 -16.38 -12.74 -16.75
C LEU A 109 -14.90 -12.33 -16.78
N LEU A 110 -14.59 -11.10 -16.34
CA LEU A 110 -13.23 -10.57 -16.35
C LEU A 110 -12.54 -10.65 -14.97
N ASP A 111 -13.13 -11.27 -13.96
CA ASP A 111 -12.58 -11.37 -12.60
C ASP A 111 -12.25 -9.99 -11.98
N LEU A 112 -13.07 -8.96 -12.26
CA LEU A 112 -12.78 -7.59 -11.83
C LEU A 112 -12.74 -7.44 -10.31
N ASP A 113 -13.63 -8.15 -9.61
CA ASP A 113 -13.74 -8.17 -8.16
C ASP A 113 -12.55 -8.90 -7.52
N VAL A 114 -11.94 -9.87 -8.22
CA VAL A 114 -10.72 -10.56 -7.77
C VAL A 114 -9.48 -9.69 -7.98
N ALA A 115 -9.44 -8.91 -9.07
CA ALA A 115 -8.38 -7.94 -9.33
C ALA A 115 -8.30 -6.86 -8.23
N PHE A 116 -9.43 -6.56 -7.57
CA PHE A 116 -9.52 -5.58 -6.48
C PHE A 116 -8.46 -5.81 -5.38
N HIS A 117 -8.35 -7.05 -4.91
CA HIS A 117 -7.52 -7.43 -3.77
C HIS A 117 -6.24 -8.21 -4.16
N THR A 118 -6.05 -8.54 -5.44
CA THR A 118 -4.90 -9.34 -5.90
C THR A 118 -3.79 -8.44 -6.43
N LYS A 119 -2.59 -8.52 -5.85
CA LYS A 119 -1.46 -7.65 -6.22
C LYS A 119 -0.26 -8.37 -6.84
N ASP A 120 0.02 -9.61 -6.44
CA ASP A 120 1.23 -10.31 -6.93
C ASP A 120 1.08 -10.79 -8.38
N ARG A 121 2.18 -10.69 -9.10
CA ARG A 121 2.32 -11.06 -10.51
C ARG A 121 1.69 -12.39 -10.88
N ALA A 122 2.05 -13.44 -10.14
CA ALA A 122 1.71 -14.81 -10.50
C ALA A 122 0.19 -15.06 -10.45
N ARG A 123 -0.53 -14.39 -9.53
CA ARG A 123 -1.99 -14.43 -9.48
C ARG A 123 -2.62 -13.43 -10.44
N VAL A 124 -2.12 -12.20 -10.53
CA VAL A 124 -2.65 -11.16 -11.45
C VAL A 124 -2.63 -11.66 -12.91
N GLN A 125 -1.53 -12.28 -13.35
CA GLN A 125 -1.39 -12.79 -14.71
C GLN A 125 -2.42 -13.88 -15.09
N LYS A 126 -3.03 -14.54 -14.11
CA LYS A 126 -4.04 -15.58 -14.35
C LYS A 126 -5.45 -15.01 -14.48
N LEU A 127 -5.68 -13.78 -14.05
CA LEU A 127 -6.98 -13.12 -14.10
C LEU A 127 -7.43 -12.88 -15.54
N ASN A 128 -8.73 -13.02 -15.79
CA ASN A 128 -9.30 -12.85 -17.11
C ASN A 128 -9.18 -11.40 -17.61
N ILE A 129 -9.32 -10.39 -16.74
CA ILE A 129 -9.06 -8.99 -17.11
C ILE A 129 -7.63 -8.77 -17.61
N THR A 130 -6.63 -9.43 -17.03
CA THR A 130 -5.24 -9.31 -17.50
C THR A 130 -5.09 -9.85 -18.91
N LYS A 131 -5.64 -11.04 -19.18
CA LYS A 131 -5.60 -11.65 -20.52
C LYS A 131 -6.36 -10.80 -21.54
N HIS A 132 -7.48 -10.21 -21.12
CA HIS A 132 -8.31 -9.33 -21.93
C HIS A 132 -7.61 -8.04 -22.30
N VAL A 133 -7.00 -7.36 -21.33
CA VAL A 133 -6.17 -6.16 -21.55
C VAL A 133 -5.02 -6.46 -22.49
N LEU A 134 -4.28 -7.54 -22.27
CA LEU A 134 -3.16 -7.93 -23.14
C LEU A 134 -3.62 -8.17 -24.59
N ARG A 135 -4.78 -8.78 -24.79
CA ARG A 135 -5.35 -9.04 -26.12
C ARG A 135 -5.82 -7.76 -26.81
N ALA A 136 -6.43 -6.82 -26.09
CA ALA A 136 -6.79 -5.50 -26.62
C ALA A 136 -5.53 -4.72 -27.04
N LEU A 137 -4.51 -4.68 -26.18
CA LEU A 137 -3.22 -4.03 -26.48
C LEU A 137 -2.49 -4.71 -27.64
N GLN A 138 -2.59 -6.03 -27.76
CA GLN A 138 -2.00 -6.79 -28.87
C GLN A 138 -2.55 -6.35 -30.23
N ILE A 139 -3.84 -6.03 -30.31
CA ILE A 139 -4.49 -5.51 -31.54
C ILE A 139 -4.09 -4.05 -31.75
N TRP A 140 -4.23 -3.22 -30.71
CA TRP A 140 -3.92 -1.80 -30.76
C TRP A 140 -2.48 -1.52 -31.19
N THR A 141 -1.50 -2.25 -30.64
CA THR A 141 -0.08 -2.11 -31.00
C THR A 141 0.21 -2.54 -32.44
N ARG A 142 -0.46 -3.58 -32.97
CA ARG A 142 -0.26 -4.02 -34.36
C ARG A 142 -0.79 -3.04 -35.40
N GLN A 143 -1.72 -2.16 -35.00
CA GLN A 143 -2.24 -1.11 -35.88
C GLN A 143 -1.31 0.11 -35.96
N GLN A 144 -0.25 0.16 -35.15
CA GLN A 144 0.71 1.26 -35.13
C GLN A 144 1.89 0.99 -36.06
N HIS A 145 2.33 2.03 -36.79
CA HIS A 145 3.45 1.95 -37.72
C HIS A 145 4.82 1.85 -37.00
N LYS A 146 4.95 2.38 -35.77
CA LYS A 146 6.18 2.38 -34.93
C LYS A 146 5.84 2.44 -33.44
N PRO A 147 5.35 1.36 -32.82
CA PRO A 147 4.95 1.37 -31.42
C PRO A 147 6.09 1.71 -30.44
N GLU A 148 7.34 1.44 -30.82
CA GLU A 148 8.53 1.79 -30.06
C GLU A 148 8.73 3.30 -29.90
N ALA A 149 8.26 4.10 -30.85
CA ALA A 149 8.41 5.57 -30.81
C ALA A 149 7.64 6.20 -29.64
N LEU A 150 6.61 5.50 -29.12
CA LEU A 150 5.85 5.93 -27.96
C LEU A 150 6.76 6.16 -26.73
N PHE A 151 7.68 5.23 -26.48
CA PHE A 151 8.53 5.25 -25.29
C PHE A 151 9.59 6.35 -25.31
N ALA A 152 9.88 6.91 -26.48
CA ALA A 152 10.76 8.05 -26.64
C ALA A 152 10.03 9.40 -26.62
N SER A 153 8.73 9.42 -26.96
CA SER A 153 7.97 10.66 -27.18
C SER A 153 7.19 11.13 -25.95
N VAL A 154 6.78 10.21 -25.06
CA VAL A 154 5.92 10.57 -23.93
C VAL A 154 6.69 10.87 -22.64
N PRO A 155 6.12 11.70 -21.73
CA PRO A 155 6.66 11.89 -20.40
C PRO A 155 6.75 10.59 -19.59
N PHE A 156 7.69 10.54 -18.65
CA PHE A 156 7.72 9.50 -17.62
C PHE A 156 6.37 9.45 -16.87
N GLY A 157 5.89 8.23 -16.56
CA GLY A 157 4.62 8.03 -15.86
C GLY A 157 3.36 8.27 -16.70
N SER A 158 3.48 8.36 -18.04
CA SER A 158 2.33 8.47 -18.94
C SER A 158 1.41 7.25 -18.83
N ARG A 159 0.13 7.41 -19.16
CA ARG A 159 -0.89 6.37 -18.92
C ARG A 159 -1.47 5.85 -20.22
N ILE A 160 -1.71 4.55 -20.31
CA ILE A 160 -2.58 3.97 -21.34
C ILE A 160 -3.96 3.80 -20.72
N VAL A 161 -4.96 4.51 -21.23
CA VAL A 161 -6.29 4.60 -20.64
C VAL A 161 -7.30 3.86 -21.50
N PHE A 162 -7.96 2.88 -20.91
CA PHE A 162 -9.11 2.21 -21.51
C PHE A 162 -10.34 3.04 -21.15
N ARG A 163 -11.00 3.66 -22.14
CA ARG A 163 -12.18 4.51 -21.88
C ARG A 163 -13.43 3.71 -21.53
N ASN A 164 -13.48 2.46 -21.98
CA ASN A 164 -14.55 1.52 -21.72
C ASN A 164 -14.00 0.10 -21.59
N LEU A 165 -14.76 -0.79 -20.95
CA LEU A 165 -14.57 -2.23 -21.07
C LEU A 165 -15.69 -2.81 -21.91
N SER A 166 -15.33 -3.72 -22.81
CA SER A 166 -16.23 -4.46 -23.68
C SER A 166 -15.77 -5.90 -23.75
N LEU A 167 -16.68 -6.86 -23.88
CA LEU A 167 -16.33 -8.28 -24.07
C LEU A 167 -15.69 -8.52 -25.46
N ASP A 168 -16.02 -7.68 -26.44
CA ASP A 168 -15.25 -7.57 -27.69
C ASP A 168 -14.11 -6.55 -27.52
N VAL A 169 -12.87 -7.04 -27.56
CA VAL A 169 -11.66 -6.23 -27.47
C VAL A 169 -11.51 -5.20 -28.57
N ARG A 170 -12.14 -5.38 -29.73
CA ARG A 170 -12.10 -4.42 -30.86
C ARG A 170 -12.96 -3.19 -30.60
N ALA A 171 -13.93 -3.29 -29.69
CA ALA A 171 -14.79 -2.18 -29.28
C ALA A 171 -14.24 -1.40 -28.07
N ILE A 172 -13.03 -1.73 -27.60
CA ILE A 172 -12.35 -1.00 -26.54
C ILE A 172 -11.61 0.20 -27.13
N HIS A 173 -11.89 1.38 -26.60
CA HIS A 173 -11.19 2.61 -26.96
C HIS A 173 -9.99 2.83 -26.04
N ILE A 174 -8.81 2.95 -26.64
CA ILE A 174 -7.52 3.07 -25.95
C ILE A 174 -6.88 4.40 -26.31
N ASP A 175 -6.66 5.22 -25.28
CA ASP A 175 -5.96 6.51 -25.38
C ASP A 175 -4.63 6.50 -24.63
N ILE A 176 -3.74 7.40 -25.01
CA ILE A 176 -2.54 7.72 -24.23
C ILE A 176 -2.77 9.08 -23.55
N ALA A 177 -2.62 9.12 -22.23
CA ALA A 177 -2.66 10.35 -21.44
C ALA A 177 -1.24 10.72 -20.99
N PRO A 178 -0.60 11.75 -21.60
CA PRO A 178 0.73 12.21 -21.20
C PRO A 178 0.74 12.86 -19.81
N THR A 179 1.71 12.50 -18.97
CA THR A 179 1.80 12.98 -17.58
C THR A 179 2.83 14.12 -17.45
N TYR A 180 2.66 15.22 -18.21
CA TYR A 180 3.59 16.36 -18.20
C TYR A 180 3.73 17.03 -16.83
N TYR A 181 2.65 17.03 -16.04
CA TYR A 181 2.66 17.63 -14.70
C TYR A 181 3.65 16.92 -13.75
N LEU A 182 3.81 15.60 -13.88
CA LEU A 182 4.75 14.82 -13.06
C LEU A 182 6.19 15.24 -13.37
N GLU A 183 6.58 15.28 -14.64
CA GLU A 183 7.92 15.75 -15.02
C GLU A 183 8.19 17.19 -14.58
N ARG A 184 7.15 18.04 -14.51
CA ARG A 184 7.27 19.40 -13.98
C ARG A 184 7.64 19.43 -12.49
N GLN A 185 7.05 18.55 -11.69
CA GLN A 185 7.28 18.47 -10.24
C GLN A 185 8.62 17.81 -9.86
N LEU A 186 9.12 16.89 -10.68
CA LEU A 186 10.37 16.18 -10.38
C LEU A 186 11.57 17.14 -10.29
N LEU A 187 12.44 16.92 -9.31
CA LEU A 187 13.60 17.75 -9.03
C LEU A 187 14.85 17.27 -9.79
N SER A 188 15.75 18.19 -10.14
CA SER A 188 17.09 17.85 -10.61
C SER A 188 17.99 17.48 -9.43
N ALA A 189 19.11 16.80 -9.69
CA ALA A 189 20.11 16.54 -8.66
C ALA A 189 20.64 17.84 -8.02
N SER A 190 20.81 18.91 -8.81
CA SER A 190 21.20 20.23 -8.28
C SER A 190 20.15 20.83 -7.34
N ALA A 191 18.87 20.70 -7.67
CA ALA A 191 17.80 21.17 -6.79
C ALA A 191 17.78 20.41 -5.46
N LEU A 192 17.98 19.08 -5.49
CA LEU A 192 18.09 18.27 -4.27
C LEU A 192 19.29 18.69 -3.41
N THR A 193 20.46 18.94 -4.02
CA THR A 193 21.62 19.49 -3.29
C THR A 193 21.32 20.83 -2.64
N ASN A 194 20.56 21.71 -3.31
CA ASN A 194 20.17 23.00 -2.74
C ASN A 194 19.21 22.84 -1.55
N PHE A 195 18.28 21.89 -1.61
CA PHE A 195 17.36 21.61 -0.51
C PHE A 195 18.08 21.04 0.73
N TRP A 196 19.05 20.15 0.52
CA TRP A 196 19.64 19.37 1.61
C TRP A 196 20.97 19.92 2.13
N GLY A 197 21.60 20.81 1.36
CA GLY A 197 22.91 21.35 1.67
C GLY A 197 24.07 20.40 1.34
N PRO A 198 25.32 20.86 1.49
CA PRO A 198 26.51 20.15 1.03
C PRO A 198 26.89 18.92 1.87
N SER A 199 26.28 18.74 3.04
CA SER A 199 26.52 17.59 3.91
C SER A 199 25.93 16.29 3.34
N VAL A 200 24.90 16.38 2.50
CA VAL A 200 24.24 15.22 1.88
C VAL A 200 24.92 14.89 0.55
N LYS A 201 25.64 13.77 0.52
CA LYS A 201 26.34 13.31 -0.69
C LYS A 201 25.40 12.53 -1.59
N LEU A 202 25.02 13.12 -2.72
CA LEU A 202 24.22 12.43 -3.75
C LEU A 202 25.03 11.34 -4.46
N PRO A 203 24.42 10.18 -4.78
CA PRO A 203 25.06 9.18 -5.60
C PRO A 203 25.14 9.63 -7.06
N LYS A 204 25.92 8.91 -7.87
CA LYS A 204 26.10 9.23 -9.29
C LYS A 204 24.77 9.15 -10.05
N CYS A 205 24.57 10.06 -10.99
CA CYS A 205 23.42 10.03 -11.88
C CYS A 205 23.64 9.04 -13.03
N ILE A 206 22.59 8.27 -13.36
CA ILE A 206 22.55 7.39 -14.53
C ILE A 206 21.32 7.73 -15.37
N ASP A 207 21.53 7.87 -16.68
CA ASP A 207 20.43 8.11 -17.61
C ASP A 207 19.49 6.90 -17.68
N ILE A 208 18.18 7.16 -17.70
CA ILE A 208 17.12 6.14 -17.75
C ILE A 208 17.31 5.14 -18.90
N SER A 209 17.89 5.56 -20.04
CA SER A 209 18.14 4.69 -21.18
C SER A 209 19.12 3.55 -20.89
N LYS A 210 19.95 3.68 -19.85
CA LYS A 210 20.90 2.65 -19.40
C LYS A 210 20.34 1.72 -18.34
N VAL A 211 19.09 1.92 -17.95
CA VAL A 211 18.37 1.14 -16.94
C VAL A 211 17.33 0.29 -17.65
N HIS A 212 17.33 -1.01 -17.39
CA HIS A 212 16.44 -1.94 -18.09
C HIS A 212 15.53 -2.67 -17.10
N VAL A 213 14.22 -2.56 -17.27
CA VAL A 213 13.26 -3.24 -16.40
C VAL A 213 13.29 -4.74 -16.64
N VAL A 214 13.44 -5.48 -15.55
CA VAL A 214 13.28 -6.93 -15.52
C VAL A 214 11.87 -7.28 -15.06
N GLU A 215 11.36 -6.57 -14.04
CA GLU A 215 10.04 -6.81 -13.45
C GLU A 215 9.54 -5.58 -12.68
N GLN A 216 8.23 -5.30 -12.73
CA GLN A 216 7.59 -4.35 -11.80
C GLN A 216 7.03 -5.13 -10.60
N ILE A 217 7.69 -5.00 -9.43
CA ILE A 217 7.33 -5.78 -8.23
C ILE A 217 6.17 -5.14 -7.48
N HIS A 218 6.14 -3.81 -7.39
CA HIS A 218 5.17 -3.04 -6.62
C HIS A 218 4.89 -1.67 -7.26
N ASP A 219 3.98 -0.86 -6.72
CA ASP A 219 3.62 0.47 -7.26
C ASP A 219 4.81 1.43 -7.32
N SER A 220 5.81 1.24 -6.47
CA SER A 220 6.99 2.09 -6.33
C SER A 220 8.30 1.35 -6.62
N VAL A 221 8.27 0.04 -6.86
CA VAL A 221 9.47 -0.82 -6.87
C VAL A 221 9.58 -1.63 -8.16
N CYS A 222 10.68 -1.43 -8.89
CA CYS A 222 11.05 -2.21 -10.07
C CYS A 222 12.33 -3.01 -9.80
N LEU A 223 12.39 -4.27 -10.25
CA LEU A 223 13.66 -4.94 -10.48
C LEU A 223 14.22 -4.46 -11.82
N VAL A 224 15.42 -3.90 -11.79
CA VAL A 224 16.09 -3.39 -12.99
C VAL A 224 17.48 -3.99 -13.14
N ARG A 225 17.98 -3.95 -14.37
CA ARG A 225 19.33 -4.32 -14.73
C ARG A 225 20.10 -3.08 -15.19
N ILE A 226 21.30 -2.90 -14.65
CA ILE A 226 22.26 -1.89 -15.09
C ILE A 226 23.58 -2.61 -15.37
N GLY A 227 23.97 -2.67 -16.64
CA GLY A 227 25.06 -3.56 -17.07
C GLY A 227 24.69 -5.02 -16.80
N GLN A 228 25.51 -5.72 -16.00
CA GLN A 228 25.26 -7.12 -15.63
C GLN A 228 24.58 -7.28 -14.26
N THR A 229 24.44 -6.20 -13.49
CA THR A 229 23.98 -6.25 -12.10
C THR A 229 22.49 -5.95 -12.00
N LEU A 230 21.80 -6.68 -11.13
CA LEU A 230 20.41 -6.43 -10.75
C LEU A 230 20.35 -5.43 -9.59
N TRP A 231 19.40 -4.52 -9.67
CA TRP A 231 19.14 -3.49 -8.67
C TRP A 231 17.64 -3.36 -8.44
N ILE A 232 17.26 -2.90 -7.26
CA ILE A 232 15.92 -2.34 -7.05
C ILE A 232 15.95 -0.89 -7.50
N LEU A 233 15.04 -0.48 -8.37
CA LEU A 233 14.74 0.92 -8.66
C LEU A 233 13.47 1.31 -7.90
N LYS A 234 13.60 2.30 -7.02
CA LYS A 234 12.44 2.93 -6.38
C LYS A 234 12.06 4.20 -7.14
N THR A 235 10.81 4.29 -7.56
CA THR A 235 10.29 5.40 -8.37
C THR A 235 8.77 5.50 -8.25
N LEU A 236 8.24 6.72 -8.25
CA LEU A 236 6.80 7.00 -8.09
C LEU A 236 6.23 7.78 -9.28
N THR A 237 4.98 7.50 -9.61
CA THR A 237 4.22 8.22 -10.65
C THR A 237 3.24 9.26 -10.08
N SER A 238 3.23 9.44 -8.75
CA SER A 238 2.39 10.37 -7.99
C SER A 238 3.03 10.62 -6.62
N TYR A 239 2.75 11.75 -5.97
CA TYR A 239 3.27 12.10 -4.63
C TYR A 239 4.80 11.94 -4.48
N THR A 240 5.56 12.48 -5.43
CA THR A 240 7.02 12.33 -5.51
C THR A 240 7.78 12.88 -4.31
N LYS A 241 7.17 13.76 -3.50
CA LYS A 241 7.72 14.24 -2.23
C LYS A 241 8.16 13.12 -1.28
N TYR A 242 7.41 12.02 -1.22
CA TYR A 242 7.74 10.88 -0.34
C TYR A 242 9.01 10.15 -0.81
N LEU A 243 9.18 10.01 -2.13
CA LEU A 243 10.38 9.41 -2.72
C LEU A 243 11.63 10.22 -2.41
N TYR A 244 11.57 11.55 -2.54
CA TYR A 244 12.70 12.42 -2.21
C TYR A 244 12.99 12.47 -0.72
N HIS A 245 11.94 12.41 0.12
CA HIS A 245 12.12 12.33 1.57
C HIS A 245 12.82 11.04 1.99
N GLU A 246 12.38 9.89 1.47
CA GLU A 246 13.05 8.61 1.73
C GLU A 246 14.50 8.61 1.24
N LEU A 247 14.76 9.14 0.03
CA LEU A 247 16.12 9.28 -0.50
C LEU A 247 17.00 10.07 0.48
N LYS A 248 16.51 11.20 1.02
CA LYS A 248 17.22 11.98 2.04
C LYS A 248 17.49 11.14 3.29
N LEU A 249 16.47 10.47 3.83
CA LEU A 249 16.60 9.65 5.05
C LEU A 249 17.67 8.56 4.87
N LEU A 250 17.65 7.83 3.76
CA LEU A 250 18.63 6.78 3.49
C LEU A 250 20.05 7.30 3.27
N LEU A 251 20.21 8.49 2.66
CA LEU A 251 21.53 9.11 2.49
C LEU A 251 22.12 9.60 3.82
N LEU A 252 21.27 10.06 4.74
CA LEU A 252 21.66 10.51 6.07
C LEU A 252 21.83 9.38 7.07
N ALA A 253 21.19 8.23 6.83
CA ALA A 253 21.23 7.08 7.73
C ALA A 253 22.67 6.65 8.06
N ARG A 254 22.91 6.40 9.35
CA ARG A 254 24.12 5.70 9.79
C ARG A 254 24.01 4.23 9.38
N PRO A 255 25.03 3.63 8.75
CA PRO A 255 24.95 2.24 8.32
C PRO A 255 24.65 1.28 9.47
N HIS A 256 23.79 0.30 9.23
CA HIS A 256 23.47 -0.79 10.15
C HIS A 256 23.15 -2.05 9.32
N PRO A 257 23.58 -3.25 9.75
CA PRO A 257 23.40 -4.48 8.97
C PRO A 257 21.93 -4.84 8.72
N SER A 258 21.01 -4.45 9.60
CA SER A 258 19.56 -4.69 9.45
C SER A 258 18.80 -3.55 8.78
N ILE A 259 19.49 -2.55 8.20
CA ILE A 259 18.87 -1.43 7.48
C ILE A 259 19.35 -1.45 6.03
N MET A 260 18.46 -1.14 5.09
CA MET A 260 18.79 -1.04 3.68
C MET A 260 20.04 -0.18 3.44
N SER A 261 20.92 -0.69 2.58
CA SER A 261 22.15 0.01 2.20
C SER A 261 21.85 1.33 1.49
N ARG A 262 22.83 2.23 1.49
CA ARG A 262 22.68 3.56 0.89
C ARG A 262 22.37 3.46 -0.62
N PRO A 263 21.54 4.38 -1.15
CA PRO A 263 21.27 4.48 -2.58
C PRO A 263 22.54 4.56 -3.42
N VAL A 264 22.60 3.79 -4.52
CA VAL A 264 23.82 3.62 -5.33
C VAL A 264 23.83 4.52 -6.57
N HIS A 265 22.65 4.79 -7.13
CA HIS A 265 22.48 5.65 -8.31
C HIS A 265 21.22 6.51 -8.18
N LEU A 266 21.28 7.73 -8.71
CA LEU A 266 20.08 8.49 -9.08
C LEU A 266 19.73 8.19 -10.53
N VAL A 267 18.52 7.72 -10.81
CA VAL A 267 18.05 7.51 -12.19
C VAL A 267 17.46 8.82 -12.70
N THR A 268 17.98 9.30 -13.81
CA THR A 268 17.62 10.60 -14.38
C THR A 268 17.06 10.49 -15.79
N LYS A 269 16.15 11.38 -16.15
CA LYS A 269 15.64 11.54 -17.51
C LYS A 269 15.66 13.01 -17.90
N ARG A 270 16.03 13.28 -19.16
CA ARG A 270 15.75 14.58 -19.78
C ARG A 270 14.24 14.70 -20.02
N CYS A 271 13.61 15.63 -19.31
CA CYS A 271 12.19 15.92 -19.44
C CYS A 271 11.88 16.36 -20.88
N SER A 272 10.69 16.00 -21.35
CA SER A 272 10.24 16.36 -22.70
C SER A 272 9.97 17.87 -22.82
N PHE A 273 9.77 18.56 -21.70
CA PHE A 273 9.56 20.01 -21.62
C PHE A 273 10.68 20.70 -20.83
N GLY A 274 11.19 21.82 -21.35
CA GLY A 274 12.12 22.71 -20.63
C GLY A 274 13.56 22.20 -20.44
N SER A 275 13.97 21.12 -21.12
CA SER A 275 15.34 20.56 -21.10
C SER A 275 15.88 20.14 -19.72
N LYS A 276 15.07 20.19 -18.66
CA LYS A 276 15.42 19.77 -17.29
C LYS A 276 15.82 18.30 -17.29
N VAL A 277 16.91 17.97 -16.58
CA VAL A 277 17.27 16.58 -16.28
C VAL A 277 16.77 16.28 -14.87
N ALA A 278 15.66 15.58 -14.79
CA ALA A 278 14.97 15.29 -13.53
C ALA A 278 15.40 13.93 -12.97
N VAL A 279 15.46 13.84 -11.64
CA VAL A 279 15.67 12.60 -10.89
C VAL A 279 14.32 11.89 -10.77
N LEU A 280 14.18 10.76 -11.45
CA LEU A 280 12.97 9.94 -11.44
C LEU A 280 12.89 9.02 -10.21
N GLY A 281 14.03 8.72 -9.61
CA GLY A 281 14.15 7.78 -8.51
C GLY A 281 15.60 7.39 -8.25
N PHE A 282 15.79 6.35 -7.45
CA PHE A 282 17.10 5.89 -7.04
C PHE A 282 17.17 4.37 -6.97
N THR A 283 18.39 3.83 -7.01
CA THR A 283 18.61 2.38 -6.95
C THR A 283 19.15 1.92 -5.60
N LEU A 284 18.69 0.75 -5.17
CA LEU A 284 19.03 0.05 -3.95
C LEU A 284 19.51 -1.37 -4.26
N GLU A 285 20.23 -1.97 -3.30
CA GLU A 285 20.64 -3.37 -3.39
C GLU A 285 19.44 -4.29 -3.58
N TYR A 286 19.60 -5.30 -4.44
CA TYR A 286 18.60 -6.33 -4.65
C TYR A 286 18.83 -7.53 -3.72
N HIS A 287 17.79 -7.84 -2.94
CA HIS A 287 17.75 -8.99 -2.04
C HIS A 287 16.84 -10.07 -2.61
N HIS A 288 17.43 -11.15 -3.13
CA HIS A 288 16.74 -12.11 -3.99
C HIS A 288 15.72 -13.02 -3.28
N TYR A 289 15.81 -13.16 -1.96
CA TYR A 289 14.85 -13.95 -1.18
C TYR A 289 13.49 -13.25 -1.01
N GLY A 290 13.40 -11.96 -1.34
CA GLY A 290 12.17 -11.19 -1.19
C GLY A 290 11.83 -10.87 0.26
N THR A 291 10.55 -10.68 0.53
CA THR A 291 10.04 -10.17 1.82
C THR A 291 9.73 -11.29 2.81
N LEU A 292 9.83 -11.01 4.10
CA LEU A 292 9.42 -11.97 5.15
C LEU A 292 7.95 -12.36 5.02
N ARG A 293 7.10 -11.46 4.52
CA ARG A 293 5.68 -11.75 4.25
C ARG A 293 5.46 -12.99 3.40
N ASP A 294 6.33 -13.24 2.43
CA ASP A 294 6.23 -14.41 1.55
C ASP A 294 7.04 -15.60 2.07
N VAL A 295 8.17 -15.34 2.74
CA VAL A 295 9.11 -16.35 3.22
C VAL A 295 8.57 -17.07 4.46
N VAL A 296 8.12 -16.33 5.47
CA VAL A 296 7.64 -16.85 6.75
C VAL A 296 6.53 -17.91 6.58
N PRO A 297 5.40 -17.60 5.90
CA PRO A 297 4.35 -18.60 5.70
C PRO A 297 4.77 -19.74 4.76
N LEU A 298 5.68 -19.50 3.81
CA LEU A 298 6.20 -20.58 2.95
C LEU A 298 6.98 -21.59 3.79
N LEU A 299 7.90 -21.12 4.63
CA LEU A 299 8.70 -21.98 5.49
C LEU A 299 7.80 -22.72 6.49
N ARG A 300 6.80 -22.05 7.06
CA ARG A 300 5.80 -22.69 7.93
C ARG A 300 5.10 -23.85 7.23
N LEU A 301 4.52 -23.61 6.05
CA LEU A 301 3.78 -24.64 5.29
C LEU A 301 4.63 -25.87 4.96
N HIS A 302 5.95 -25.68 4.83
CA HIS A 302 6.89 -26.77 4.58
C HIS A 302 7.56 -27.33 5.84
N ASN A 303 7.14 -26.94 7.04
CA ASN A 303 7.75 -27.31 8.32
C ASN A 303 9.26 -27.01 8.37
N LYS A 304 9.67 -25.88 7.78
CA LYS A 304 11.06 -25.40 7.70
C LYS A 304 11.29 -24.08 8.43
N LEU A 305 10.27 -23.53 9.09
CA LEU A 305 10.42 -22.31 9.87
C LEU A 305 10.98 -22.68 11.24
N LEU A 306 12.27 -22.40 11.45
CA LEU A 306 12.98 -22.79 12.66
C LEU A 306 12.90 -21.66 13.70
N PHE A 307 12.74 -22.04 14.97
CA PHE A 307 12.64 -21.08 16.08
C PHE A 307 13.86 -20.15 16.19
N HIS A 308 15.07 -20.68 15.97
CA HIS A 308 16.28 -19.86 15.98
C HIS A 308 16.31 -18.83 14.83
N GLU A 309 15.75 -19.14 13.66
CA GLU A 309 15.63 -18.19 12.55
C GLU A 309 14.61 -17.09 12.89
N GLN A 310 13.49 -17.46 13.51
CA GLN A 310 12.48 -16.52 13.99
C GLN A 310 13.08 -15.53 14.99
N LEU A 311 13.77 -16.01 16.04
CA LEU A 311 14.44 -15.15 17.01
C LEU A 311 15.54 -14.29 16.37
N LYS A 312 16.34 -14.84 15.47
CA LYS A 312 17.36 -14.08 14.73
C LYS A 312 16.72 -12.89 14.00
N TRP A 313 15.65 -13.11 13.25
CA TRP A 313 14.96 -12.03 12.53
C TRP A 313 14.35 -11.02 13.49
N SER A 314 13.73 -11.47 14.59
CA SER A 314 13.18 -10.60 15.63
C SER A 314 14.23 -9.67 16.25
N VAL A 315 15.40 -10.21 16.61
CA VAL A 315 16.53 -9.42 17.13
C VAL A 315 17.03 -8.42 16.08
N GLN A 316 17.23 -8.87 14.84
CA GLN A 316 17.74 -8.02 13.76
C GLN A 316 16.80 -6.87 13.42
N VAL A 317 15.49 -7.13 13.35
CA VAL A 317 14.45 -6.11 13.10
C VAL A 317 14.42 -5.09 14.24
N THR A 318 14.39 -5.57 15.49
CA THR A 318 14.32 -4.70 16.67
C THR A 318 15.57 -3.83 16.80
N ALA A 319 16.76 -4.40 16.59
CA ALA A 319 18.03 -3.66 16.59
C ALA A 319 18.09 -2.61 15.46
N GLY A 320 17.61 -2.96 14.26
CA GLY A 320 17.52 -2.00 13.15
C GLY A 320 16.59 -0.83 13.45
N LEU A 321 15.44 -1.10 14.06
CA LEU A 321 14.46 -0.08 14.44
C LEU A 321 15.01 0.87 15.51
N LEU A 322 15.62 0.31 16.56
CA LEU A 322 16.29 1.09 17.61
C LEU A 322 17.40 1.96 17.04
N HIS A 323 18.27 1.40 16.20
CA HIS A 323 19.36 2.15 15.56
C HIS A 323 18.85 3.28 14.68
N HIS A 324 17.82 3.04 13.86
CA HIS A 324 17.20 4.07 13.02
C HIS A 324 16.73 5.25 13.87
N ARG A 325 16.00 4.97 14.94
CA ARG A 325 15.49 5.97 15.89
C ARG A 325 16.62 6.79 16.51
N GLU A 326 17.60 6.12 17.12
CA GLU A 326 18.71 6.78 17.83
C GLU A 326 19.62 7.62 16.92
N THR A 327 19.73 7.25 15.65
CA THR A 327 20.71 7.87 14.73
C THR A 327 20.12 8.86 13.74
N SER A 328 18.82 8.76 13.43
CA SER A 328 18.13 9.66 12.50
C SER A 328 17.31 10.74 13.20
N GLY A 329 16.94 10.54 14.47
CA GLY A 329 16.02 11.43 15.18
C GLY A 329 14.60 11.44 14.62
N THR A 330 14.22 10.42 13.85
CA THR A 330 12.86 10.25 13.32
C THR A 330 12.34 8.84 13.60
N PHE A 331 11.14 8.54 13.10
CA PHE A 331 10.40 7.30 13.31
C PHE A 331 10.37 6.43 12.06
N TYR A 332 9.95 5.18 12.23
CA TYR A 332 9.67 4.23 11.15
C TYR A 332 8.15 3.94 11.10
N PRO A 333 7.38 4.54 10.17
CA PRO A 333 5.93 4.62 10.29
C PRO A 333 5.14 3.40 9.80
N ASP A 334 5.77 2.47 9.08
CA ASP A 334 5.08 1.41 8.35
C ASP A 334 5.75 0.04 8.56
N LEU A 335 5.88 -0.38 9.82
CA LEU A 335 6.51 -1.65 10.20
C LEU A 335 5.57 -2.83 9.97
N ARG A 336 5.86 -3.59 8.91
CA ARG A 336 5.16 -4.82 8.50
C ARG A 336 6.12 -5.78 7.79
N LEU A 337 5.70 -7.05 7.63
CA LEU A 337 6.52 -8.06 6.96
C LEU A 337 6.79 -7.78 5.47
N ASP A 338 5.95 -6.99 4.79
CA ASP A 338 6.20 -6.53 3.42
C ASP A 338 7.45 -5.64 3.33
N ASN A 339 7.78 -4.92 4.41
CA ASN A 339 8.88 -3.96 4.46
C ASN A 339 10.14 -4.53 5.13
N ILE A 340 10.23 -5.86 5.23
CA ILE A 340 11.41 -6.59 5.72
C ILE A 340 11.83 -7.60 4.65
N VAL A 341 13.02 -7.45 4.10
CA VAL A 341 13.59 -8.36 3.10
C VAL A 341 14.73 -9.19 3.67
N LEU A 342 15.07 -10.30 3.00
CA LEU A 342 16.16 -11.17 3.43
C LEU A 342 17.42 -11.00 2.58
N SER A 343 18.53 -10.70 3.25
CA SER A 343 19.86 -10.63 2.67
C SER A 343 20.30 -11.97 2.05
N LYS A 344 21.41 -11.98 1.30
CA LYS A 344 22.01 -13.23 0.80
C LYS A 344 22.33 -14.26 1.90
N HIS A 345 22.54 -13.80 3.13
CA HIS A 345 22.80 -14.60 4.33
C HIS A 345 21.54 -14.84 5.18
N ARG A 346 20.36 -14.51 4.64
CA ARG A 346 19.06 -14.57 5.33
C ARG A 346 19.05 -13.75 6.62
N ASP A 347 19.65 -12.58 6.57
CA ASP A 347 19.49 -11.55 7.61
C ASP A 347 18.30 -10.66 7.26
N ALA A 348 17.54 -10.24 8.26
CA ALA A 348 16.41 -9.34 8.09
C ALA A 348 16.90 -7.90 7.86
N ILE A 349 16.43 -7.28 6.78
CA ILE A 349 16.77 -5.92 6.35
C ILE A 349 15.49 -5.09 6.28
N LEU A 350 15.43 -4.00 7.05
CA LEU A 350 14.37 -3.00 6.97
C LEU A 350 14.51 -2.20 5.66
N VAL A 351 13.42 -2.08 4.93
CA VAL A 351 13.33 -1.29 3.68
C VAL A 351 12.18 -0.29 3.78
N ASP A 352 11.92 0.48 2.72
CA ASP A 352 10.74 1.34 2.62
C ASP A 352 10.60 2.35 3.76
N PHE A 353 11.53 3.31 3.80
CA PHE A 353 11.53 4.40 4.78
C PHE A 353 10.64 5.56 4.31
N GLU A 354 9.69 5.29 3.41
CA GLU A 354 8.74 6.28 2.94
C GLU A 354 7.73 6.60 4.04
N GLN A 355 7.36 7.87 4.16
CA GLN A 355 6.44 8.33 5.20
C GLN A 355 5.01 8.55 4.68
N ARG A 356 4.61 7.74 3.69
CA ARG A 356 3.30 7.83 3.03
C ARG A 356 2.20 7.07 3.79
N GLY A 357 2.54 5.92 4.36
CA GLY A 357 1.57 4.94 4.83
C GLY A 357 1.41 4.89 6.35
N VAL A 358 0.19 4.56 6.76
CA VAL A 358 -0.14 3.96 8.04
C VAL A 358 -1.08 2.81 7.72
N TRP A 359 -0.63 1.57 7.90
CA TRP A 359 -1.51 0.42 7.75
C TRP A 359 -2.28 0.18 9.04
N CYS A 360 -3.59 0.48 9.03
CA CYS A 360 -4.43 0.44 10.23
C CYS A 360 -4.41 -0.91 10.96
N GLU A 361 -4.17 -2.01 10.23
CA GLU A 361 -4.05 -3.34 10.81
C GLU A 361 -2.80 -3.50 11.68
N PHE A 362 -1.68 -2.84 11.35
CA PHE A 362 -0.45 -2.87 12.14
C PHE A 362 -0.33 -1.69 13.11
N ALA A 363 -0.93 -0.55 12.75
CA ALA A 363 -0.81 0.70 13.49
C ALA A 363 -1.34 0.60 14.93
N SER A 364 -0.70 1.39 15.80
CA SER A 364 -1.13 1.55 17.19
C SER A 364 -2.50 2.24 17.26
N PRO A 365 -3.29 2.00 18.33
CA PRO A 365 -4.57 2.69 18.52
C PRO A 365 -4.41 4.22 18.58
N GLU A 366 -3.28 4.73 19.04
CA GLU A 366 -2.95 6.15 19.03
C GLU A 366 -2.82 6.70 17.60
N ILE A 367 -2.03 6.03 16.76
CA ILE A 367 -1.88 6.41 15.35
C ILE A 367 -3.21 6.28 14.60
N ASN A 368 -3.98 5.23 14.87
CA ASN A 368 -5.31 5.04 14.27
C ASN A 368 -6.28 6.16 14.66
N ALA A 369 -6.27 6.64 15.91
CA ALA A 369 -7.10 7.77 16.32
C ALA A 369 -6.80 9.02 15.47
N PHE A 370 -5.52 9.34 15.27
CA PHE A 370 -5.11 10.43 14.38
C PHE A 370 -5.50 10.20 12.92
N GLU A 371 -5.31 8.98 12.43
CA GLU A 371 -5.64 8.62 11.06
C GLU A 371 -7.13 8.73 10.77
N TYR A 372 -7.99 8.38 11.73
CA TYR A 372 -9.44 8.51 11.58
C TYR A 372 -9.85 9.98 11.43
N VAL A 373 -9.33 10.84 12.29
CA VAL A 373 -9.54 12.29 12.19
C VAL A 373 -8.98 12.83 10.87
N ARG A 374 -7.77 12.41 10.47
CA ARG A 374 -7.13 12.81 9.20
C ARG A 374 -7.99 12.48 7.99
N LEU A 375 -8.50 11.25 7.91
CA LEU A 375 -9.37 10.84 6.82
C LEU A 375 -10.65 11.68 6.80
N LEU A 376 -11.33 11.86 7.94
CA LEU A 376 -12.56 12.66 8.01
C LEU A 376 -12.34 14.15 7.68
N ALA A 377 -11.17 14.70 7.96
CA ALA A 377 -10.82 16.09 7.68
C ALA A 377 -10.40 16.36 6.22
N THR A 378 -9.97 15.33 5.49
CA THR A 378 -9.31 15.50 4.17
C THR A 378 -10.01 14.79 3.02
N ASP A 379 -10.96 13.91 3.30
CA ASP A 379 -11.74 13.23 2.26
C ASP A 379 -12.63 14.23 1.49
N GLU A 380 -12.63 14.13 0.17
CA GLU A 380 -13.32 15.08 -0.72
C GLU A 380 -14.85 14.89 -0.70
N ASP A 381 -15.33 13.68 -0.43
CA ASP A 381 -16.75 13.32 -0.47
C ASP A 381 -17.48 13.54 0.87
N MET A 382 -16.74 14.00 1.89
CA MET A 382 -17.28 14.27 3.21
C MET A 382 -18.06 15.60 3.29
N PRO A 383 -19.17 15.68 4.06
CA PRO A 383 -19.87 16.94 4.26
C PRO A 383 -18.96 18.01 4.88
N GLU A 384 -19.02 19.25 4.37
CA GLU A 384 -18.11 20.34 4.79
C GLU A 384 -18.14 20.61 6.31
N GLU A 385 -19.32 20.51 6.95
CA GLU A 385 -19.42 20.64 8.42
C GLU A 385 -18.59 19.59 9.17
N VAL A 386 -18.55 18.36 8.66
CA VAL A 386 -17.77 17.26 9.24
C VAL A 386 -16.28 17.50 8.98
N LYS A 387 -15.92 17.88 7.75
CA LYS A 387 -14.53 18.22 7.38
C LYS A 387 -14.00 19.34 8.25
N ASP A 388 -14.73 20.44 8.40
CA ASP A 388 -14.33 21.59 9.21
C ASP A 388 -14.16 21.23 10.69
N ARG A 389 -15.08 20.42 11.25
CA ARG A 389 -14.98 19.91 12.62
C ARG A 389 -13.68 19.14 12.84
N TYR A 390 -13.37 18.16 12.00
CA TYR A 390 -12.19 17.32 12.18
C TYR A 390 -10.89 18.03 11.75
N ALA A 391 -10.95 18.93 10.77
CA ALA A 391 -9.83 19.81 10.45
C ALA A 391 -9.48 20.71 11.64
N ALA A 392 -10.46 21.27 12.35
CA ALA A 392 -10.20 22.06 13.55
C ALA A 392 -9.54 21.25 14.67
N VAL A 393 -9.83 19.95 14.78
CA VAL A 393 -9.13 19.03 15.68
C VAL A 393 -7.67 18.83 15.24
N LEU A 394 -7.42 18.57 13.97
CA LEU A 394 -6.05 18.41 13.45
C LEU A 394 -5.23 19.69 13.56
N ARG A 395 -5.78 20.88 13.25
CA ARG A 395 -5.03 22.15 13.35
C ARG A 395 -4.47 22.41 14.73
N ARG A 396 -5.16 21.96 15.79
CA ARG A 396 -4.64 22.09 17.17
C ARG A 396 -3.42 21.21 17.42
N MET A 397 -3.32 20.06 16.74
CA MET A 397 -2.28 19.05 16.96
C MET A 397 -1.14 19.13 15.93
N CYS A 398 -1.45 19.52 14.70
CA CYS A 398 -0.53 19.77 13.59
C CYS A 398 -1.04 20.99 12.79
N PRO A 399 -0.61 22.21 13.17
CA PRO A 399 -1.11 23.44 12.54
C PRO A 399 -0.93 23.53 11.02
N ASP A 400 0.11 22.89 10.47
CA ASP A 400 0.47 22.94 9.05
C ASP A 400 0.03 21.67 8.28
N PHE A 401 -0.92 20.89 8.81
CA PHE A 401 -1.27 19.60 8.22
C PHE A 401 -1.80 19.73 6.79
N GLU A 402 -2.54 20.80 6.44
CA GLU A 402 -3.03 21.01 5.08
C GLU A 402 -1.89 21.19 4.08
N PHE A 403 -0.81 21.87 4.47
CA PHE A 403 0.36 22.04 3.62
C PHE A 403 1.08 20.70 3.41
N LEU A 404 1.22 19.91 4.48
CA LEU A 404 1.80 18.56 4.40
C LEU A 404 0.94 17.61 3.57
N GLN A 405 -0.39 17.75 3.59
CA GLN A 405 -1.34 16.91 2.87
C GLN A 405 -1.45 17.29 1.38
N SER A 406 -1.74 18.56 1.07
CA SER A 406 -2.27 19.02 -0.23
C SER A 406 -1.24 19.19 -1.35
N GLY A 407 0.06 19.25 -1.04
CA GLY A 407 1.11 19.41 -2.05
C GLY A 407 1.68 18.09 -2.58
N GLU A 408 1.93 17.97 -3.88
CA GLU A 408 2.84 16.94 -4.44
C GLU A 408 4.31 17.39 -4.43
N GLU A 409 4.54 18.69 -4.20
CA GLU A 409 5.86 19.31 -4.21
C GLU A 409 6.70 18.89 -3.00
N TYR A 410 8.00 18.72 -3.24
CA TYR A 410 8.94 18.44 -2.17
C TYR A 410 9.39 19.73 -1.49
N THR A 411 9.20 19.78 -0.18
CA THR A 411 9.37 20.96 0.67
C THR A 411 10.42 20.74 1.78
N ASN A 412 10.99 19.53 1.86
CA ASN A 412 12.01 19.15 2.84
C ASN A 412 11.62 19.44 4.30
N PRO A 413 10.44 18.99 4.78
CA PRO A 413 10.03 19.24 6.16
C PRO A 413 11.02 18.59 7.15
N THR A 414 11.21 19.25 8.29
CA THR A 414 12.11 18.78 9.36
C THR A 414 11.59 17.50 10.00
N GLU A 415 10.29 17.48 10.35
CA GLU A 415 9.63 16.38 11.07
C GLU A 415 9.11 15.28 10.13
N GLY A 416 9.29 15.44 8.82
CA GLY A 416 8.78 14.52 7.82
C GLY A 416 7.39 14.86 7.28
N TYR A 417 6.72 13.88 6.68
CA TYR A 417 5.43 14.07 6.01
C TYR A 417 4.26 13.32 6.64
N ASN A 418 4.51 12.34 7.51
CA ASN A 418 3.42 11.55 8.08
C ASN A 418 2.75 12.32 9.23
N ILE A 419 1.62 12.97 8.93
CA ILE A 419 0.86 13.82 9.85
C ILE A 419 0.55 13.10 11.17
N CYS A 420 0.08 11.85 11.11
CA CYS A 420 -0.32 11.08 12.29
C CYS A 420 0.85 10.85 13.25
N TRP A 421 2.06 10.65 12.71
CA TRP A 421 3.27 10.48 13.51
C TRP A 421 3.86 11.81 14.01
N ILE A 422 3.75 12.89 13.22
CA ILE A 422 4.18 14.23 13.61
C ILE A 422 3.36 14.75 14.81
N CYS A 423 2.09 14.36 14.92
CA CYS A 423 1.24 14.70 16.06
C CYS A 423 1.67 14.04 17.38
N LEU A 424 2.53 13.03 17.34
CA LEU A 424 3.02 12.29 18.52
C LEU A 424 4.32 12.90 19.06
N SER A 425 4.48 12.91 20.38
CA SER A 425 5.79 13.16 21.00
C SER A 425 6.77 12.02 20.68
N PRO A 426 8.09 12.22 20.81
CA PRO A 426 9.05 11.15 20.57
C PRO A 426 8.71 9.87 21.35
N ARG A 427 8.38 9.96 22.64
CA ARG A 427 8.05 8.76 23.44
C ARG A 427 6.76 8.07 22.99
N GLU A 428 5.77 8.81 22.51
CA GLU A 428 4.55 8.25 21.90
C GLU A 428 4.85 7.55 20.56
N GLN A 429 5.77 8.10 19.76
CA GLN A 429 6.25 7.46 18.53
C GLN A 429 6.92 6.13 18.85
N GLU A 430 7.78 6.06 19.87
CA GLU A 430 8.41 4.79 20.27
C GLU A 430 7.39 3.76 20.72
N ALA A 431 6.43 4.16 21.56
CA ALA A 431 5.37 3.27 22.02
C ALA A 431 4.52 2.75 20.84
N SER A 432 4.39 3.54 19.77
CA SER A 432 3.69 3.12 18.54
C SER A 432 4.55 2.19 17.67
N GLU A 433 5.86 2.42 17.58
CA GLU A 433 6.83 1.50 16.95
C GLU A 433 6.85 0.14 17.65
N VAL A 434 6.86 0.13 18.99
CA VAL A 434 6.80 -1.09 19.81
C VAL A 434 5.49 -1.86 19.57
N TYR A 435 4.36 -1.16 19.44
CA TYR A 435 3.10 -1.81 19.10
C TYR A 435 3.18 -2.51 17.74
N MET A 436 3.65 -1.83 16.69
CA MET A 436 3.82 -2.44 15.37
C MET A 436 4.82 -3.60 15.41
N LEU A 437 5.90 -3.46 16.17
CA LEU A 437 6.89 -4.51 16.39
C LEU A 437 6.24 -5.74 17.02
N GLY A 438 5.41 -5.59 18.05
CA GLY A 438 4.65 -6.69 18.64
C GLY A 438 3.80 -7.45 17.61
N ARG A 439 3.16 -6.74 16.68
CA ARG A 439 2.40 -7.34 15.57
C ARG A 439 3.29 -8.07 14.57
N VAL A 440 4.47 -7.52 14.26
CA VAL A 440 5.48 -8.19 13.42
C VAL A 440 6.04 -9.44 14.08
N LEU A 441 6.37 -9.38 15.37
CA LEU A 441 6.83 -10.53 16.15
C LEU A 441 5.78 -11.64 16.13
N TRP A 442 4.50 -11.32 16.38
CA TRP A 442 3.41 -12.27 16.24
C TRP A 442 3.37 -12.92 14.85
N CYS A 443 3.50 -12.14 13.77
CA CYS A 443 3.48 -12.69 12.42
C CYS A 443 4.66 -13.65 12.17
N ILE A 444 5.87 -13.30 12.66
CA ILE A 444 7.06 -14.14 12.56
C ILE A 444 6.83 -15.47 13.30
N PHE A 445 6.34 -15.43 14.54
CA PHE A 445 6.20 -16.62 15.40
C PHE A 445 5.01 -17.51 15.05
N GLU A 446 3.89 -16.93 14.62
CA GLU A 446 2.74 -17.69 14.11
C GLU A 446 2.93 -18.17 12.67
N GLY A 447 3.94 -17.66 11.97
CA GLY A 447 4.21 -18.01 10.58
C GLY A 447 3.16 -17.45 9.61
N ALA A 448 2.70 -16.23 9.86
CA ALA A 448 1.64 -15.53 9.15
C ALA A 448 2.19 -14.41 8.24
N SER A 449 1.49 -14.11 7.12
CA SER A 449 1.84 -12.96 6.26
C SER A 449 1.43 -11.62 6.87
N ALA A 450 0.33 -11.61 7.64
CA ALA A 450 -0.25 -10.42 8.25
C ALA A 450 -1.07 -10.82 9.49
N PRO A 451 -1.40 -9.86 10.38
CA PRO A 451 -2.13 -10.13 11.61
C PRO A 451 -3.58 -10.58 11.42
N GLN A 452 -4.23 -10.16 10.33
CA GLN A 452 -5.64 -10.41 10.06
C GLN A 452 -5.76 -11.20 8.75
N PRO A 453 -6.51 -12.32 8.72
CA PRO A 453 -6.80 -13.00 7.47
C PRO A 453 -7.85 -12.25 6.68
N GLY A 454 -7.72 -12.28 5.35
CA GLY A 454 -8.79 -11.83 4.47
C GLY A 454 -9.07 -10.33 4.55
N ALA A 455 -8.03 -9.50 4.62
CA ALA A 455 -8.16 -8.06 4.50
C ALA A 455 -8.98 -7.70 3.24
N VAL A 456 -9.81 -6.66 3.34
CA VAL A 456 -10.77 -6.33 2.28
C VAL A 456 -10.07 -5.89 1.00
N TRP A 457 -9.05 -5.04 1.12
CA TRP A 457 -8.32 -4.43 -0.01
C TRP A 457 -7.09 -5.21 -0.46
N GLN A 458 -6.71 -6.26 0.27
CA GLN A 458 -5.50 -7.03 0.03
C GLN A 458 -5.74 -8.52 0.27
N SER A 459 -5.20 -9.34 -0.62
CA SER A 459 -5.07 -10.77 -0.41
C SER A 459 -3.62 -11.19 -0.49
N TYR A 460 -3.20 -12.03 0.44
CA TYR A 460 -1.88 -12.62 0.44
C TYR A 460 -1.88 -13.93 -0.34
N ARG A 461 -0.71 -14.30 -0.89
CA ARG A 461 -0.55 -15.60 -1.56
C ARG A 461 -0.81 -16.77 -0.60
N ARG A 462 -0.56 -16.56 0.69
CA ARG A 462 -0.78 -17.50 1.79
C ARG A 462 -1.44 -16.75 2.93
N GLU A 463 -2.75 -16.78 2.97
CA GLU A 463 -3.52 -16.23 4.10
C GLU A 463 -3.20 -17.00 5.39
N THR A 464 -3.27 -16.29 6.51
CA THR A 464 -3.04 -16.87 7.83
C THR A 464 -4.22 -17.75 8.26
N ASP A 465 -3.94 -18.82 9.00
CA ASP A 465 -4.94 -19.71 9.61
C ASP A 465 -5.27 -19.33 11.06
N VAL A 466 -4.58 -18.32 11.58
CA VAL A 466 -4.77 -17.74 12.92
C VAL A 466 -4.92 -16.23 12.80
N GLN A 467 -5.75 -15.63 13.64
CA GLN A 467 -6.01 -14.20 13.67
C GLN A 467 -5.41 -13.60 14.95
N PHE A 468 -4.68 -12.49 14.85
CA PHE A 468 -4.21 -11.77 16.03
C PHE A 468 -5.42 -11.26 16.85
N PRO A 469 -5.45 -11.43 18.18
CA PRO A 469 -4.32 -11.77 19.07
C PRO A 469 -4.17 -13.26 19.44
N ASP A 470 -4.87 -14.17 18.79
CA ASP A 470 -4.79 -15.59 19.13
C ASP A 470 -3.41 -16.17 18.80
N TYR A 471 -2.97 -17.14 19.61
CA TYR A 471 -1.69 -17.82 19.44
C TYR A 471 -1.94 -19.31 19.23
N LEU A 472 -1.29 -19.89 18.20
CA LEU A 472 -1.24 -21.33 18.00
C LEU A 472 0.15 -21.90 18.20
N ARG A 473 1.20 -21.10 17.95
CA ARG A 473 2.58 -21.60 17.79
C ARG A 473 3.59 -20.84 18.64
N THR A 474 3.28 -19.61 19.02
CA THR A 474 4.20 -18.75 19.78
C THR A 474 4.43 -19.30 21.21
N PRO A 475 5.67 -19.43 21.69
CA PRO A 475 5.96 -19.84 23.07
C PRO A 475 5.48 -18.84 24.14
N PRO A 476 5.13 -19.28 25.36
CA PRO A 476 4.51 -18.42 26.38
C PRO A 476 5.28 -17.14 26.76
N ASN A 477 6.62 -17.22 26.82
CA ASN A 477 7.46 -16.04 27.11
C ASN A 477 7.34 -14.99 25.99
N LEU A 478 7.32 -15.42 24.73
CA LEU A 478 7.09 -14.54 23.58
C LEU A 478 5.66 -14.04 23.49
N GLN A 479 4.66 -14.84 23.86
CA GLN A 479 3.27 -14.37 23.99
C GLN A 479 3.19 -13.20 24.98
N SER A 480 3.82 -13.35 26.16
CA SER A 480 3.86 -12.29 27.18
C SER A 480 4.54 -11.01 26.69
N LEU A 481 5.65 -11.13 25.95
CA LEU A 481 6.32 -9.98 25.34
C LEU A 481 5.43 -9.30 24.30
N ILE A 482 4.83 -10.07 23.38
CA ILE A 482 3.93 -9.55 22.34
C ILE A 482 2.72 -8.85 22.95
N ASP A 483 2.12 -9.43 23.99
CA ASP A 483 0.98 -8.85 24.70
C ASP A 483 1.33 -7.51 25.34
N ARG A 484 2.51 -7.41 25.99
CA ARG A 484 3.00 -6.14 26.54
C ARG A 484 3.30 -5.10 25.48
N CYS A 485 3.91 -5.50 24.36
CA CYS A 485 4.14 -4.61 23.22
C CYS A 485 2.83 -4.09 22.63
N THR A 486 1.76 -4.88 22.67
CA THR A 486 0.47 -4.57 22.02
C THR A 486 -0.61 -4.10 23.01
N LEU A 487 -0.23 -3.64 24.21
CA LEU A 487 -1.18 -3.05 25.16
C LEU A 487 -1.96 -1.89 24.53
N GLY A 488 -3.24 -1.82 24.85
CA GLY A 488 -4.19 -0.90 24.22
C GLY A 488 -4.81 -1.39 22.92
N ARG A 489 -4.45 -2.59 22.43
CA ARG A 489 -5.06 -3.18 21.22
C ARG A 489 -6.59 -3.10 21.24
N ARG A 490 -7.16 -2.78 20.07
CA ARG A 490 -8.61 -2.68 19.85
C ARG A 490 -9.06 -3.73 18.84
N ASN A 491 -10.34 -4.09 18.92
CA ASN A 491 -10.95 -4.96 17.92
C ASN A 491 -10.97 -4.24 16.57
N THR A 492 -10.63 -4.95 15.49
CA THR A 492 -10.66 -4.41 14.13
C THR A 492 -12.02 -4.67 13.47
N LEU A 493 -12.40 -3.89 12.45
CA LEU A 493 -13.60 -4.17 11.65
C LEU A 493 -13.62 -5.60 11.08
N ASN A 494 -12.44 -6.14 10.75
CA ASN A 494 -12.24 -7.52 10.28
C ASN A 494 -12.71 -8.60 11.27
N SER A 495 -13.04 -8.25 12.53
CA SER A 495 -13.70 -9.16 13.48
C SER A 495 -15.20 -9.34 13.19
N ARG A 496 -15.85 -8.35 12.55
CA ARG A 496 -17.28 -8.36 12.25
C ARG A 496 -17.56 -8.59 10.77
N VAL A 497 -16.82 -7.89 9.91
CA VAL A 497 -16.98 -7.92 8.45
C VAL A 497 -15.66 -8.36 7.84
N GLY A 498 -15.67 -9.45 7.10
CA GLY A 498 -14.47 -10.00 6.45
C GLY A 498 -14.71 -10.29 4.97
N ARG A 499 -13.62 -10.56 4.25
CA ARG A 499 -13.69 -11.04 2.88
C ARG A 499 -13.63 -12.57 2.83
N GLU A 500 -14.60 -13.16 2.13
CA GLU A 500 -14.58 -14.57 1.70
C GLU A 500 -14.57 -14.61 0.17
N GLY A 501 -13.43 -15.00 -0.41
CA GLY A 501 -13.24 -14.95 -1.85
C GLY A 501 -13.32 -13.52 -2.40
N ASP A 502 -14.28 -13.30 -3.29
CA ASP A 502 -14.60 -12.05 -4.00
C ASP A 502 -15.77 -11.26 -3.35
N LYS A 503 -16.19 -11.65 -2.14
CA LYS A 503 -17.34 -11.06 -1.44
C LYS A 503 -17.01 -10.66 -0.02
N LEU A 504 -17.69 -9.62 0.45
CA LEU A 504 -17.78 -9.31 1.87
C LEU A 504 -18.91 -10.07 2.55
N VAL A 505 -18.61 -10.61 3.73
CA VAL A 505 -19.50 -11.40 4.58
C VAL A 505 -19.37 -10.98 6.04
N PHE A 506 -20.37 -11.34 6.85
CA PHE A 506 -20.26 -11.29 8.31
C PHE A 506 -19.48 -12.50 8.82
N LYS A 507 -18.55 -12.29 9.77
CA LYS A 507 -17.78 -13.40 10.38
C LYS A 507 -18.57 -14.14 11.48
N ASP A 508 -19.43 -13.44 12.21
CA ASP A 508 -20.25 -14.02 13.27
C ASP A 508 -21.72 -14.12 12.82
N ALA A 509 -22.12 -15.27 12.30
CA ALA A 509 -23.53 -15.55 11.96
C ALA A 509 -24.43 -15.71 13.19
N GLY A 510 -23.86 -15.75 14.41
CA GLY A 510 -24.53 -16.12 15.66
C GLY A 510 -25.13 -14.98 16.49
N ASP A 511 -24.74 -13.73 16.24
CA ASP A 511 -25.22 -12.58 17.03
C ASP A 511 -25.90 -11.52 16.12
N MET A 512 -26.88 -11.99 15.35
CA MET A 512 -27.71 -11.15 14.47
C MET A 512 -28.79 -10.40 15.25
N THR A 513 -28.40 -9.49 16.15
CA THR A 513 -29.36 -8.70 16.95
C THR A 513 -29.58 -7.27 16.45
N GLY A 514 -29.01 -6.84 15.31
CA GLY A 514 -29.12 -5.43 14.88
C GLY A 514 -29.36 -5.15 13.39
N SER A 515 -28.47 -5.59 12.49
CA SER A 515 -28.58 -5.26 11.06
C SER A 515 -28.28 -6.45 10.16
N ARG A 516 -29.08 -6.60 9.10
CA ARG A 516 -28.85 -7.56 8.00
C ARG A 516 -27.97 -6.97 6.88
N ASP A 517 -27.56 -5.70 6.99
CA ASP A 517 -26.71 -5.02 6.01
C ASP A 517 -25.30 -4.75 6.57
N ILE A 518 -24.29 -5.16 5.79
CA ILE A 518 -22.86 -4.95 6.09
C ILE A 518 -22.53 -3.47 6.22
N ARG A 519 -23.16 -2.61 5.42
CA ARG A 519 -22.91 -1.16 5.43
C ARG A 519 -23.34 -0.53 6.76
N ASP A 520 -24.52 -0.90 7.26
CA ASP A 520 -25.01 -0.40 8.55
C ASP A 520 -24.15 -0.89 9.71
N ALA A 521 -23.72 -2.15 9.67
CA ALA A 521 -22.84 -2.72 10.68
C ALA A 521 -21.46 -2.03 10.69
N ALA A 522 -20.91 -1.74 9.51
CA ALA A 522 -19.67 -0.97 9.38
C ALA A 522 -19.85 0.47 9.88
N ALA A 523 -20.94 1.15 9.50
CA ALA A 523 -21.25 2.49 9.96
C ALA A 523 -21.39 2.57 11.50
N ALA A 524 -22.08 1.60 12.10
CA ALA A 524 -22.23 1.52 13.55
C ALA A 524 -20.88 1.26 14.26
N TRP A 525 -20.03 0.39 13.70
CA TRP A 525 -18.69 0.14 14.21
C TRP A 525 -17.82 1.40 14.12
N TRP A 526 -17.81 2.08 12.97
CA TRP A 526 -17.03 3.30 12.78
C TRP A 526 -17.49 4.44 13.67
N LYS A 527 -18.80 4.60 13.92
CA LYS A 527 -19.29 5.58 14.91
C LYS A 527 -18.70 5.33 16.30
N SER A 528 -18.62 4.06 16.72
CA SER A 528 -18.02 3.69 17.99
C SER A 528 -16.52 3.97 18.03
N GLU A 529 -15.79 3.65 16.95
CA GLU A 529 -14.34 3.89 16.90
C GLU A 529 -13.99 5.37 16.80
N ILE A 530 -14.76 6.16 16.05
CA ILE A 530 -14.60 7.61 15.97
C ILE A 530 -14.87 8.25 17.34
N SER A 531 -15.95 7.86 18.03
CA SER A 531 -16.24 8.35 19.38
C SER A 531 -15.09 8.05 20.34
N TRP A 532 -14.54 6.83 20.29
CA TRP A 532 -13.38 6.49 21.11
C TRP A 532 -12.14 7.33 20.75
N ALA A 533 -11.88 7.55 19.46
CA ALA A 533 -10.76 8.38 19.01
C ALA A 533 -10.91 9.83 19.49
N GLU A 534 -12.12 10.40 19.43
CA GLU A 534 -12.43 11.72 19.96
C GLU A 534 -12.16 11.82 21.47
N ASP A 535 -12.69 10.86 22.24
CA ASP A 535 -12.50 10.81 23.69
C ASP A 535 -11.01 10.65 24.06
N PHE A 536 -10.30 9.77 23.34
CA PHE A 536 -8.87 9.55 23.56
C PHE A 536 -8.04 10.79 23.27
N LEU A 537 -8.28 11.46 22.13
CA LEU A 537 -7.56 12.66 21.75
C LEU A 537 -7.88 13.83 22.70
N ALA A 538 -9.13 13.99 23.13
CA ALA A 538 -9.52 14.99 24.11
C ALA A 538 -8.88 14.74 25.49
N LEU A 539 -8.88 13.48 25.96
CA LEU A 539 -8.18 13.09 27.19
C LEU A 539 -6.70 13.43 27.11
N ARG A 540 -6.06 13.08 25.99
CA ARG A 540 -4.65 13.38 25.72
C ARG A 540 -4.38 14.88 25.75
N GLU A 541 -5.15 15.70 25.03
CA GLU A 541 -5.00 17.16 25.01
C GLU A 541 -5.13 17.76 26.43
N ASN A 542 -6.13 17.31 27.19
CA ASN A 542 -6.36 17.77 28.56
C ASN A 542 -5.22 17.41 29.51
N LEU A 543 -4.75 16.16 29.48
CA LEU A 543 -3.63 15.70 30.32
C LEU A 543 -2.30 16.35 29.91
N LYS A 544 -2.07 16.57 28.61
CA LYS A 544 -0.88 17.30 28.13
C LYS A 544 -0.89 18.74 28.61
N SER A 545 -2.03 19.43 28.52
CA SER A 545 -2.17 20.81 28.99
C SER A 545 -1.99 20.95 30.50
N ALA A 546 -2.34 19.90 31.26
CA ALA A 546 -2.12 19.82 32.71
C ALA A 546 -0.72 19.33 33.10
N GLY A 547 0.15 18.96 32.15
CA GLY A 547 1.49 18.42 32.43
C GLY A 547 1.50 16.99 33.00
N ASN A 548 0.37 16.27 32.93
CA ASN A 548 0.17 14.95 33.53
C ASN A 548 0.20 13.79 32.52
N TRP A 549 0.47 14.06 31.25
CA TRP A 549 0.54 13.05 30.21
C TRP A 549 1.89 12.31 30.23
N ASN A 550 1.86 10.99 30.42
CA ASN A 550 3.07 10.14 30.52
C ASN A 550 3.75 9.87 29.16
N ASP A 551 3.18 10.31 28.03
CA ASP A 551 3.67 10.00 26.66
C ASP A 551 3.81 8.49 26.32
N ASN A 552 3.37 7.61 27.22
CA ASN A 552 3.25 6.16 27.06
C ASN A 552 1.98 5.71 27.80
N HIS A 553 0.82 6.05 27.24
CA HIS A 553 -0.48 5.88 27.91
C HIS A 553 -0.79 4.44 28.29
N PHE A 554 -0.35 3.48 27.46
CA PHE A 554 -0.59 2.05 27.64
C PHE A 554 0.57 1.31 28.33
N ASP A 555 1.57 2.03 28.81
CA ASP A 555 2.74 1.48 29.51
C ASP A 555 3.46 0.34 28.76
N ARG A 556 3.65 0.54 27.45
CA ARG A 556 4.39 -0.42 26.60
C ARG A 556 5.89 -0.38 26.94
N PRO A 557 6.62 -1.50 26.78
CA PRO A 557 8.07 -1.51 26.94
C PRO A 557 8.74 -0.58 25.91
N THR A 558 10.00 -0.19 26.15
CA THR A 558 10.81 0.53 25.16
C THR A 558 11.39 -0.45 24.13
N LEU A 559 11.84 0.05 22.97
CA LEU A 559 12.52 -0.78 21.97
C LEU A 559 13.76 -1.47 22.55
N SER A 560 14.50 -0.75 23.40
CA SER A 560 15.67 -1.29 24.10
C SER A 560 15.31 -2.44 25.04
N ALA A 561 14.22 -2.32 25.80
CA ALA A 561 13.74 -3.41 26.66
C ALA A 561 13.31 -4.64 25.84
N VAL A 562 12.56 -4.45 24.75
CA VAL A 562 12.16 -5.54 23.85
C VAL A 562 13.38 -6.24 23.25
N LEU A 563 14.40 -5.47 22.83
CA LEU A 563 15.64 -6.04 22.28
C LEU A 563 16.39 -6.88 23.33
N GLY A 564 16.49 -6.38 24.56
CA GLY A 564 17.14 -7.09 25.67
C GLY A 564 16.49 -8.44 25.93
N GLU A 565 15.17 -8.48 26.04
CA GLU A 565 14.42 -9.73 26.27
C GLU A 565 14.57 -10.72 25.10
N LEU A 566 14.55 -10.24 23.85
CA LEU A 566 14.76 -11.11 22.68
C LEU A 566 16.19 -11.70 22.64
N MET A 567 17.20 -10.92 23.06
CA MET A 567 18.58 -11.38 23.15
C MET A 567 18.76 -12.39 24.29
N GLU A 568 18.12 -12.19 25.44
CA GLU A 568 18.11 -13.16 26.54
C GLU A 568 17.55 -14.51 26.06
N MET A 569 16.37 -14.51 25.41
CA MET A 569 15.78 -15.72 24.83
C MET A 569 16.67 -16.39 23.77
N GLN A 570 17.41 -15.59 22.99
CA GLN A 570 18.34 -16.12 21.99
C GLN A 570 19.57 -16.79 22.63
N ASN A 571 20.03 -16.32 23.78
CA ASN A 571 21.18 -16.87 24.49
C ASN A 571 20.85 -18.15 25.28
N GLU A 572 19.57 -18.40 25.55
CA GLU A 572 19.08 -19.62 26.21
C GLU A 572 18.94 -20.83 25.27
N LEU A 573 19.06 -20.62 23.95
CA LEU A 573 19.07 -21.65 22.92
C LEU A 573 20.46 -22.25 22.69
#